data_AF-A0A1A9C4T8-F1
#
_entry.id   AF-A0A1A9C4T8-F1
#
_cell.length_a   1.000
_cell.length_b   1.000
_cell.length_c   1.000
_cell.angle_alpha   90.00
_cell.angle_beta   90.00
_cell.angle_gamma   90.00
#
_symmetry.space_group_name_H-M   'P 1'
#
loop_
_entity.id
_entity.type
_entity.pdbx_description
1 polymer ?
#
loop_
_entity_poly.entity_id
_entity_poly.type
_entity_poly.pdbx_seq_one_letter_code
_entity_poly.pdbx_strand_id
1 'polypeptide(L)'
;MRPGRPLAALLTAVLLTGCGASADGSDRPGEPSARALAAQPYRHRLPPVVDRVPTGDRVVFLTVDDGAEQDPRFIDLVRELRLPVALFLTDSVVGPGYAHFARLREVGASLQNHTLDHTTLRGLPYAAQRAEICGQQHKLRSRFGVRPRLFRPPHGRYDSTTLRAAANCGIAAVVRWRAVMNTDGTLTYTKGPHRLAPGDIVSLPSDDPTGLPLVERTRRLLKEIREQNLRPANLESYL
;
A
#
# COMPACT_ATOMS: atom_id res chain seq x y z
N MET A 1 20.22 -72.65 37.28
CA MET A 1 19.77 -71.27 36.99
C MET A 1 18.45 -71.31 36.23
N ARG A 2 17.34 -71.14 36.95
CA ARG A 2 16.00 -70.77 36.44
C ARG A 2 15.22 -70.17 37.62
N PRO A 3 15.02 -68.84 37.70
CA PRO A 3 13.97 -68.26 38.53
C PRO A 3 12.76 -67.97 37.61
N GLY A 4 11.50 -67.91 38.01
CA GLY A 4 10.78 -68.02 39.26
C GLY A 4 9.32 -67.64 38.92
N ARG A 5 8.32 -68.32 39.47
CA ARG A 5 6.95 -67.78 39.67
C ARG A 5 6.90 -67.31 41.15
N PRO A 6 5.93 -66.53 41.69
CA PRO A 6 4.51 -66.35 41.31
C PRO A 6 3.86 -64.97 41.70
N LEU A 7 2.50 -64.95 41.75
CA LEU A 7 1.53 -64.01 42.39
C LEU A 7 1.21 -62.68 41.65
N ALA A 8 -0.03 -62.34 41.26
CA ALA A 8 -1.38 -62.36 41.86
C ALA A 8 -1.69 -61.16 42.78
N ALA A 9 -2.61 -60.28 42.34
CA ALA A 9 -3.62 -59.53 43.11
C ALA A 9 -4.29 -58.53 42.13
N LEU A 10 -5.58 -58.67 41.74
CA LEU A 10 -6.78 -58.19 42.45
C LEU A 10 -6.62 -56.78 43.01
N LEU A 11 -7.36 -55.79 42.49
CA LEU A 11 -8.56 -55.24 43.13
C LEU A 11 -9.04 -53.91 42.51
N THR A 12 -10.37 -53.77 42.53
CA THR A 12 -11.17 -52.52 42.56
C THR A 12 -11.27 -51.63 41.32
N ALA A 13 -12.42 -51.75 40.66
CA ALA A 13 -13.13 -50.64 40.07
C ALA A 13 -14.26 -50.22 41.03
N VAL A 14 -14.24 -49.00 41.57
CA VAL A 14 -15.42 -48.25 42.05
C VAL A 14 -15.18 -46.75 41.84
N LEU A 15 -16.07 -46.20 41.01
CA LEU A 15 -16.65 -44.86 40.88
C LEU A 15 -16.16 -43.73 41.80
N LEU A 16 -16.00 -42.53 41.22
CA LEU A 16 -16.46 -41.26 41.80
C LEU A 16 -16.63 -40.19 40.70
N THR A 17 -17.84 -39.67 40.62
CA THR A 17 -18.25 -38.46 39.89
C THR A 17 -17.46 -37.23 40.34
N GLY A 18 -17.06 -36.37 39.39
CA GLY A 18 -16.51 -35.05 39.68
C GLY A 18 -16.94 -34.02 38.65
N CYS A 19 -17.82 -33.11 39.04
CA CYS A 19 -17.97 -31.80 38.40
C CYS A 19 -16.78 -30.92 38.81
N GLY A 20 -16.13 -30.30 37.85
CA GLY A 20 -15.08 -29.31 38.09
C GLY A 20 -14.96 -28.39 36.88
N ALA A 21 -15.48 -27.18 37.02
CA ALA A 21 -15.19 -26.08 36.12
C ALA A 21 -13.75 -25.60 36.38
N SER A 22 -12.94 -25.56 35.34
CA SER A 22 -11.71 -24.78 35.32
C SER A 22 -11.73 -23.91 34.08
N ALA A 23 -11.74 -22.60 34.33
CA ALA A 23 -11.38 -21.59 33.37
C ALA A 23 -9.90 -21.77 33.02
N ASP A 24 -9.57 -21.73 31.74
CA ASP A 24 -8.23 -21.33 31.32
C ASP A 24 -8.35 -20.44 30.08
N GLY A 25 -7.93 -19.20 30.28
CA GLY A 25 -7.84 -18.18 29.25
C GLY A 25 -6.66 -18.48 28.33
N SER A 26 -6.91 -18.43 27.03
CA SER A 26 -5.87 -18.11 26.06
C SER A 26 -6.36 -16.95 25.21
N ASP A 27 -5.97 -15.76 25.66
CA ASP A 27 -6.08 -14.49 24.97
C ASP A 27 -5.27 -14.57 23.67
N ARG A 28 -5.96 -14.73 22.54
CA ARG A 28 -5.38 -14.55 21.20
C ARG A 28 -5.67 -13.11 20.78
N PRO A 29 -4.67 -12.33 20.31
CA PRO A 29 -4.92 -10.99 19.79
C PRO A 29 -5.95 -11.05 18.66
N GLY A 30 -7.10 -10.43 18.89
CA GLY A 30 -8.21 -10.43 17.95
C GLY A 30 -7.83 -9.76 16.64
N GLU A 31 -8.00 -10.49 15.54
CA GLU A 31 -8.10 -9.89 14.22
C GLU A 31 -9.21 -8.82 14.24
N PRO A 32 -9.00 -7.63 13.64
CA PRO A 32 -10.05 -6.63 13.57
C PRO A 32 -11.22 -7.21 12.79
N SER A 33 -12.38 -7.35 13.45
CA SER A 33 -13.59 -7.88 12.86
C SER A 33 -14.01 -7.01 11.69
N ALA A 34 -13.80 -7.51 10.47
CA ALA A 34 -14.38 -6.98 9.25
C ALA A 34 -15.90 -7.14 9.37
N ARG A 35 -16.56 -6.16 9.99
CA ARG A 35 -18.00 -6.03 9.90
C ARG A 35 -18.30 -5.68 8.45
N ALA A 36 -18.58 -6.73 7.69
CA ALA A 36 -18.90 -6.71 6.27
C ALA A 36 -19.90 -5.58 6.00
N LEU A 37 -19.46 -4.62 5.20
CA LEU A 37 -20.36 -3.74 4.46
C LEU A 37 -21.20 -4.66 3.57
N ALA A 38 -22.38 -5.03 4.06
CA ALA A 38 -23.39 -5.73 3.29
C ALA A 38 -23.58 -5.00 1.96
N ALA A 39 -23.52 -5.75 0.86
CA ALA A 39 -23.62 -5.27 -0.50
C ALA A 39 -24.91 -4.46 -0.70
N GLN A 40 -24.78 -3.13 -0.61
CA GLN A 40 -25.81 -2.21 -1.07
C GLN A 40 -25.70 -2.08 -2.59
N PRO A 41 -26.82 -1.97 -3.33
CA PRO A 41 -26.79 -1.80 -4.78
C PRO A 41 -25.93 -0.58 -5.14
N TYR A 42 -25.02 -0.73 -6.11
CA TYR A 42 -24.06 0.26 -6.59
C TYR A 42 -24.78 1.55 -7.04
N ARG A 43 -25.12 2.43 -6.09
CA ARG A 43 -25.10 3.87 -6.36
C ARG A 43 -23.62 4.18 -6.60
N HIS A 44 -23.26 4.59 -7.82
CA HIS A 44 -21.88 4.93 -8.19
C HIS A 44 -21.31 5.99 -7.25
N ARG A 45 -20.79 5.56 -6.09
CA ARG A 45 -20.06 6.42 -5.17
C ARG A 45 -18.76 6.81 -5.87
N LEU A 46 -18.51 8.11 -5.94
CA LEU A 46 -17.22 8.62 -6.40
C LEU A 46 -16.12 8.08 -5.47
N PRO A 47 -14.95 7.69 -5.99
CA PRO A 47 -13.84 7.25 -5.17
C PRO A 47 -13.46 8.37 -4.20
N PRO A 48 -13.25 8.08 -2.90
CA PRO A 48 -12.75 9.06 -1.96
C PRO A 48 -11.39 9.58 -2.43
N VAL A 49 -11.12 10.84 -2.11
CA VAL A 49 -9.81 11.46 -2.31
C VAL A 49 -9.08 11.50 -0.98
N VAL A 50 -7.91 10.88 -0.91
CA VAL A 50 -7.15 10.72 0.34
C VAL A 50 -5.75 11.30 0.20
N ASP A 51 -5.36 12.18 1.11
CA ASP A 51 -3.96 12.61 1.31
C ASP A 51 -3.32 12.00 2.57
N ARG A 52 -4.16 11.40 3.42
CA ARG A 52 -3.85 10.73 4.67
C ARG A 52 -4.90 9.65 4.91
N VAL A 53 -4.47 8.47 5.33
CA VAL A 53 -5.34 7.38 5.74
C VAL A 53 -5.79 7.59 7.19
N PRO A 54 -7.10 7.56 7.50
CA PRO A 54 -7.56 7.54 8.88
C PRO A 54 -7.21 6.21 9.56
N THR A 55 -6.13 6.18 10.33
CA THR A 55 -5.71 5.01 11.11
C THR A 55 -5.11 5.41 12.46
N GLY A 56 -5.26 4.52 13.46
CA GLY A 56 -4.56 4.61 14.74
C GLY A 56 -3.15 4.00 14.71
N ASP A 57 -2.81 3.25 13.66
CA ASP A 57 -1.50 2.65 13.50
C ASP A 57 -0.44 3.73 13.25
N ARG A 58 0.72 3.59 13.89
CA ARG A 58 1.86 4.50 13.73
C ARG A 58 2.60 4.26 12.40
N VAL A 59 1.89 4.42 11.30
CA VAL A 59 2.38 4.11 9.95
C VAL A 59 2.37 5.33 9.05
N VAL A 60 3.21 5.31 8.01
CA VAL A 60 3.12 6.21 6.86
C VAL A 60 3.28 5.42 5.57
N PHE A 61 2.87 6.01 4.46
CA PHE A 61 2.82 5.33 3.16
C PHE A 61 3.74 6.01 2.16
N LEU A 62 4.76 5.28 1.71
CA LEU A 62 5.72 5.77 0.73
C LEU A 62 5.16 5.54 -0.68
N THR A 63 5.18 6.59 -1.48
CA THR A 63 4.69 6.55 -2.85
C THR A 63 5.69 7.20 -3.79
N VAL A 64 5.93 6.59 -4.95
CA VAL A 64 6.82 7.13 -5.99
C VAL A 64 5.99 7.36 -7.24
N ASP A 65 6.16 8.52 -7.86
CA ASP A 65 5.36 8.94 -9.01
C ASP A 65 6.11 8.76 -10.34
N ASP A 66 5.33 8.72 -11.42
CA ASP A 66 5.68 8.70 -12.83
C ASP A 66 6.35 7.43 -13.37
N GLY A 67 7.34 6.93 -12.67
CA GLY A 67 8.14 5.78 -13.12
C GLY A 67 9.36 6.16 -13.96
N ALA A 68 9.94 7.35 -13.73
CA ALA A 68 11.23 7.73 -14.30
C ALA A 68 12.42 7.06 -13.59
N GLU A 69 12.17 6.47 -12.40
CA GLU A 69 13.17 5.72 -11.63
C GLU A 69 13.69 4.48 -12.40
N GLN A 70 15.01 4.36 -12.52
CA GLN A 70 15.68 3.25 -13.22
C GLN A 70 16.95 2.74 -12.49
N ASP A 71 17.31 3.30 -11.34
CA ASP A 71 18.49 2.89 -10.57
C ASP A 71 18.27 1.50 -9.94
N PRO A 72 19.05 0.47 -10.31
CA PRO A 72 18.91 -0.87 -9.75
C PRO A 72 19.12 -0.90 -8.23
N ARG A 73 19.85 0.07 -7.65
CA ARG A 73 20.03 0.17 -6.19
C ARG A 73 18.72 0.44 -5.45
N PHE A 74 17.71 0.99 -6.12
CA PHE A 74 16.38 1.16 -5.52
C PHE A 74 15.65 -0.18 -5.36
N ILE A 75 15.82 -1.10 -6.33
CA ILE A 75 15.32 -2.49 -6.20
C ILE A 75 15.97 -3.17 -5.00
N ASP A 76 17.30 -3.02 -4.87
CA ASP A 76 18.04 -3.59 -3.74
C ASP A 76 17.54 -3.05 -2.40
N LEU A 77 17.36 -1.73 -2.30
CA LEU A 77 16.80 -1.10 -1.10
C LEU A 77 15.41 -1.64 -0.75
N VAL A 78 14.51 -1.75 -1.73
CA VAL A 78 13.15 -2.26 -1.52
C VAL A 78 13.19 -3.71 -1.03
N ARG A 79 14.03 -4.54 -1.66
CA ARG A 79 14.22 -5.95 -1.30
C ARG A 79 14.80 -6.13 0.09
N GLU A 80 15.93 -5.50 0.37
CA GLU A 80 16.69 -5.66 1.61
C GLU A 80 15.87 -5.23 2.83
N LEU A 81 15.13 -4.13 2.71
CA LEU A 81 14.32 -3.59 3.80
C LEU A 81 12.89 -4.16 3.83
N ARG A 82 12.52 -5.00 2.86
CA ARG A 82 11.13 -5.41 2.60
C ARG A 82 10.21 -4.19 2.60
N LEU A 83 10.64 -3.13 1.94
CA LEU A 83 10.05 -1.80 2.05
C LEU A 83 8.71 -1.76 1.32
N PRO A 84 7.57 -1.53 2.02
CA PRO A 84 6.31 -1.30 1.33
C PRO A 84 6.35 0.06 0.63
N VAL A 85 6.22 0.03 -0.70
CA VAL A 85 6.16 1.23 -1.55
C VAL A 85 5.10 1.03 -2.63
N ALA A 86 4.31 2.07 -2.88
CA ALA A 86 3.35 2.10 -4.00
C ALA A 86 3.88 3.01 -5.13
N LEU A 87 4.03 2.45 -6.31
CA LEU A 87 4.56 3.12 -7.50
C LEU A 87 3.39 3.53 -8.40
N PHE A 88 3.15 4.83 -8.57
CA PHE A 88 2.13 5.36 -9.48
C PHE A 88 2.76 5.58 -10.85
N LEU A 89 2.46 4.69 -11.80
CA LEU A 89 3.15 4.65 -13.09
C LEU A 89 2.37 5.37 -14.19
N THR A 90 3.11 6.14 -14.99
CA THR A 90 2.65 6.78 -16.23
C THR A 90 3.19 6.00 -17.43
N ASP A 91 2.35 5.59 -18.41
CA ASP A 91 2.80 4.80 -19.58
C ASP A 91 3.91 5.50 -20.36
N SER A 92 3.72 6.78 -20.67
CA SER A 92 4.63 7.58 -21.50
C SER A 92 5.99 7.81 -20.83
N VAL A 93 6.04 7.84 -19.49
CA VAL A 93 7.28 8.01 -18.72
C VAL A 93 8.00 6.68 -18.55
N VAL A 94 7.28 5.61 -18.20
CA VAL A 94 7.87 4.28 -18.04
C VAL A 94 8.49 3.81 -19.37
N GLY A 95 7.83 4.05 -20.50
CA GLY A 95 8.36 3.72 -21.83
C GLY A 95 8.80 2.26 -21.96
N PRO A 96 9.99 1.94 -22.53
CA PRO A 96 10.51 0.57 -22.58
C PRO A 96 10.96 0.03 -21.21
N GLY A 97 10.98 0.86 -20.16
CA GLY A 97 11.46 0.56 -18.81
C GLY A 97 10.56 -0.36 -17.96
N TYR A 98 9.53 -0.96 -18.55
CA TYR A 98 8.61 -1.88 -17.86
C TYR A 98 9.32 -3.04 -17.13
N ALA A 99 10.47 -3.50 -17.64
CA ALA A 99 11.26 -4.56 -16.99
C ALA A 99 11.79 -4.14 -15.61
N HIS A 100 12.13 -2.86 -15.41
CA HIS A 100 12.58 -2.35 -14.10
C HIS A 100 11.45 -2.45 -13.07
N PHE A 101 10.24 -2.03 -13.44
CA PHE A 101 9.06 -2.09 -12.57
C PHE A 101 8.55 -3.51 -12.31
N ALA A 102 8.77 -4.46 -13.24
CA ALA A 102 8.52 -5.87 -12.99
C ALA A 102 9.38 -6.39 -11.82
N ARG A 103 10.68 -6.04 -11.81
CA ARG A 103 11.59 -6.42 -10.71
C ARG A 103 11.22 -5.75 -9.40
N LEU A 104 10.85 -4.47 -9.41
CA LEU A 104 10.34 -3.78 -8.20
C LEU A 104 9.12 -4.49 -7.62
N ARG A 105 8.20 -4.95 -8.48
CA ARG A 105 7.04 -5.73 -8.05
C ARG A 105 7.42 -7.07 -7.44
N GLU A 106 8.37 -7.79 -8.03
CA GLU A 106 8.85 -9.07 -7.50
C GLU A 106 9.43 -8.94 -6.09
N VAL A 107 10.02 -7.79 -5.76
CA VAL A 107 10.59 -7.51 -4.42
C VAL A 107 9.61 -6.83 -3.46
N GLY A 108 8.34 -6.68 -3.84
CA GLY A 108 7.26 -6.27 -2.93
C GLY A 108 6.69 -4.87 -3.14
N ALA A 109 7.14 -4.12 -4.15
CA ALA A 109 6.49 -2.86 -4.53
C ALA A 109 5.12 -3.13 -5.18
N SER A 110 4.17 -2.21 -4.98
CA SER A 110 2.90 -2.29 -5.68
C SER A 110 2.79 -1.27 -6.81
N LEU A 111 2.05 -1.62 -7.86
CA LEU A 111 1.94 -0.82 -9.07
C LEU A 111 0.54 -0.21 -9.17
N GLN A 112 0.48 1.12 -9.28
CA GLN A 112 -0.73 1.92 -9.29
C GLN A 112 -0.81 2.83 -10.52
N ASN A 113 -1.97 3.44 -10.75
CA ASN A 113 -2.28 4.16 -11.98
C ASN A 113 -1.92 5.65 -11.89
N HIS A 114 -1.13 6.17 -12.83
CA HIS A 114 -0.83 7.60 -12.98
C HIS A 114 -1.12 8.16 -14.38
N THR A 115 -2.12 7.61 -15.06
CA THR A 115 -2.52 7.91 -16.44
C THR A 115 -1.57 7.42 -17.53
N LEU A 116 -1.92 7.68 -18.79
CA LEU A 116 -1.10 7.31 -19.94
C LEU A 116 0.00 8.34 -20.17
N ASP A 117 -0.37 9.62 -20.25
CA ASP A 117 0.50 10.66 -20.79
C ASP A 117 0.91 11.72 -19.75
N HIS A 118 0.57 11.53 -18.48
CA HIS A 118 0.77 12.52 -17.40
C HIS A 118 0.12 13.89 -17.70
N THR A 119 -0.92 13.93 -18.54
CA THR A 119 -1.62 15.18 -18.85
C THR A 119 -2.47 15.66 -17.67
N THR A 120 -2.62 16.98 -17.53
CA THR A 120 -3.54 17.53 -16.52
C THR A 120 -4.99 17.16 -16.87
N LEU A 121 -5.62 16.34 -16.03
CA LEU A 121 -6.98 15.85 -16.30
C LEU A 121 -8.06 16.92 -16.09
N ARG A 122 -7.91 17.74 -15.04
CA ARG A 122 -8.88 18.78 -14.69
C ARG A 122 -9.14 19.70 -15.89
N GLY A 123 -10.41 19.84 -16.26
CA GLY A 123 -10.84 20.66 -17.40
C GLY A 123 -10.87 19.94 -18.74
N LEU A 124 -10.32 18.72 -18.87
CA LEU A 124 -10.49 17.91 -20.07
C LEU A 124 -11.92 17.31 -20.12
N PRO A 125 -12.47 17.05 -21.33
CA PRO A 125 -13.73 16.32 -21.47
C PRO A 125 -13.70 14.94 -20.81
N TYR A 126 -14.84 14.47 -20.31
CA TYR A 126 -14.96 13.17 -19.63
C TYR A 126 -14.35 12.01 -20.43
N ALA A 127 -14.58 11.97 -21.75
CA ALA A 127 -14.05 10.92 -22.61
C ALA A 127 -12.50 10.91 -22.62
N ALA A 128 -11.87 12.08 -22.64
CA ALA A 128 -10.42 12.20 -22.59
C ALA A 128 -9.87 11.77 -21.22
N GLN A 129 -10.47 12.22 -20.13
CA GLN A 129 -10.07 11.79 -18.78
C GLN A 129 -10.24 10.28 -18.58
N ARG A 130 -11.33 9.70 -19.13
CA ARG A 130 -11.55 8.25 -19.09
C ARG A 130 -10.53 7.49 -19.92
N ALA A 131 -10.16 7.99 -21.10
CA ALA A 131 -9.14 7.38 -21.95
C ALA A 131 -7.79 7.30 -21.23
N GLU A 132 -7.37 8.38 -20.57
CA GLU A 132 -6.17 8.44 -19.73
C GLU A 132 -6.19 7.38 -18.62
N ILE A 133 -7.25 7.35 -17.81
CA ILE A 133 -7.31 6.49 -16.63
C ILE A 133 -7.51 5.02 -17.02
N CYS A 134 -8.53 4.72 -17.82
CA CYS A 134 -8.86 3.34 -18.22
C CYS A 134 -7.80 2.77 -19.17
N GLY A 135 -7.22 3.60 -20.03
CA GLY A 135 -6.11 3.19 -20.89
C GLY A 135 -4.94 2.67 -20.07
N GLN A 136 -4.56 3.41 -19.02
CA GLN A 136 -3.49 2.95 -18.13
C GLN A 136 -3.87 1.70 -17.31
N GLN A 137 -5.15 1.53 -16.93
CA GLN A 137 -5.61 0.25 -16.36
C GLN A 137 -5.36 -0.92 -17.32
N HIS A 138 -5.65 -0.74 -18.61
CA HIS A 138 -5.43 -1.79 -19.61
C HIS A 138 -3.93 -2.07 -19.83
N LYS A 139 -3.09 -1.03 -19.88
CA LYS A 139 -1.63 -1.17 -20.01
C LYS A 139 -1.04 -1.96 -18.84
N LEU A 140 -1.33 -1.56 -17.61
CA LEU A 140 -0.80 -2.23 -16.42
C LEU A 140 -1.31 -3.67 -16.30
N ARG A 141 -2.57 -3.93 -16.68
CA ARG A 141 -3.08 -5.31 -16.78
C ARG A 141 -2.37 -6.12 -17.84
N SER A 142 -2.15 -5.56 -19.03
CA SER A 142 -1.49 -6.28 -20.12
C SER A 142 -0.02 -6.56 -19.84
N ARG A 143 0.68 -5.65 -19.16
CA ARG A 143 2.12 -5.76 -18.89
C ARG A 143 2.44 -6.62 -17.67
N PHE A 144 1.62 -6.51 -16.62
CA PHE A 144 1.92 -7.10 -15.32
C PHE A 144 0.85 -8.07 -14.80
N GLY A 145 -0.30 -8.15 -15.46
CA GLY A 145 -1.46 -8.91 -14.95
C GLY A 145 -2.14 -8.24 -13.74
N VAL A 146 -1.80 -6.99 -13.42
CA VAL A 146 -2.35 -6.27 -12.27
C VAL A 146 -3.48 -5.33 -12.70
N ARG A 147 -4.50 -5.19 -11.86
CA ARG A 147 -5.53 -4.16 -12.02
C ARG A 147 -5.44 -3.18 -10.86
N PRO A 148 -4.74 -2.04 -11.01
CA PRO A 148 -4.63 -1.05 -9.96
C PRO A 148 -5.98 -0.64 -9.38
N ARG A 149 -6.02 -0.53 -8.05
CA ARG A 149 -7.18 -0.02 -7.31
C ARG A 149 -7.02 1.44 -6.92
N LEU A 150 -5.77 1.92 -6.90
CA LEU A 150 -5.43 3.29 -6.55
C LEU A 150 -5.02 4.06 -7.81
N PHE A 151 -5.40 5.34 -7.84
CA PHE A 151 -5.07 6.26 -8.91
C PHE A 151 -4.61 7.59 -8.34
N ARG A 152 -3.54 8.17 -8.90
CA ARG A 152 -3.09 9.52 -8.57
C ARG A 152 -3.28 10.41 -9.81
N PRO A 153 -3.96 11.56 -9.72
CA PRO A 153 -4.07 12.46 -10.85
C PRO A 153 -2.76 13.24 -11.04
N PRO A 154 -2.26 13.40 -12.28
CA PRO A 154 -1.10 14.22 -12.60
C PRO A 154 -1.17 15.62 -11.98
N HIS A 155 -0.04 16.07 -11.44
CA HIS A 155 0.09 17.34 -10.69
C HIS A 155 -0.89 17.51 -9.52
N GLY A 156 -1.58 16.44 -9.12
CA GLY A 156 -2.59 16.49 -8.08
C GLY A 156 -3.91 17.18 -8.45
N ARG A 157 -4.12 17.49 -9.74
CA ARG A 157 -5.27 18.27 -10.21
C ARG A 157 -6.40 17.34 -10.65
N TYR A 158 -7.56 17.49 -10.03
CA TYR A 158 -8.76 16.73 -10.36
C TYR A 158 -10.01 17.60 -10.25
N ASP A 159 -11.10 17.12 -10.85
CA ASP A 159 -12.44 17.67 -10.69
C ASP A 159 -13.48 16.53 -10.57
N SER A 160 -14.77 16.89 -10.51
CA SER A 160 -15.84 15.89 -10.42
C SER A 160 -15.89 14.96 -11.64
N THR A 161 -15.44 15.43 -12.81
CA THR A 161 -15.33 14.62 -14.02
C THR A 161 -14.22 13.60 -13.88
N THR A 162 -13.08 13.97 -13.28
CA THR A 162 -12.00 13.04 -12.94
C THR A 162 -12.48 11.92 -12.03
N LEU A 163 -13.22 12.26 -10.97
CA LEU A 163 -13.73 11.25 -10.03
C LEU A 163 -14.74 10.31 -10.68
N ARG A 164 -15.62 10.84 -11.56
CA ARG A 164 -16.53 9.99 -12.35
C ARG A 164 -15.78 9.07 -13.30
N ALA A 165 -14.76 9.56 -13.99
CA ALA A 165 -13.94 8.75 -14.89
C ALA A 165 -13.21 7.65 -14.10
N ALA A 166 -12.57 7.99 -12.98
CA ALA A 166 -11.92 7.05 -12.08
C ALA A 166 -12.87 5.95 -11.58
N ALA A 167 -14.07 6.32 -11.10
CA ALA A 167 -15.09 5.37 -10.67
C ALA A 167 -15.44 4.37 -11.78
N ASN A 168 -15.65 4.85 -13.01
CA ASN A 168 -15.99 4.01 -14.16
C ASN A 168 -14.84 3.10 -14.59
N CYS A 169 -13.58 3.49 -14.34
CA CYS A 169 -12.41 2.65 -14.59
C CYS A 169 -12.14 1.62 -13.47
N GLY A 170 -12.98 1.60 -12.41
CA GLY A 170 -12.86 0.68 -11.29
C GLY A 170 -11.82 1.09 -10.25
N ILE A 171 -11.50 2.38 -10.16
CA ILE A 171 -10.64 2.93 -9.10
C ILE A 171 -11.42 2.95 -7.78
N ALA A 172 -10.79 2.42 -6.73
CA ALA A 172 -11.33 2.40 -5.39
C ALA A 172 -11.04 3.71 -4.63
N ALA A 173 -9.86 4.31 -4.81
CA ALA A 173 -9.49 5.57 -4.18
C ALA A 173 -8.59 6.44 -5.06
N VAL A 174 -8.78 7.74 -4.98
CA VAL A 174 -7.89 8.74 -5.59
C VAL A 174 -6.89 9.22 -4.55
N VAL A 175 -5.61 9.00 -4.81
CA VAL A 175 -4.53 9.20 -3.85
C VAL A 175 -3.81 10.52 -4.14
N ARG A 176 -3.80 11.40 -3.14
CA ARG A 176 -2.97 12.60 -3.04
C ARG A 176 -1.84 12.33 -2.02
N TRP A 177 -1.17 13.37 -1.56
CA TRP A 177 -0.09 13.27 -0.59
C TRP A 177 -0.22 14.35 0.48
N ARG A 178 0.16 14.01 1.71
CA ARG A 178 0.29 14.98 2.80
C ARG A 178 1.65 15.66 2.76
N ALA A 179 2.71 14.89 2.48
CA ALA A 179 4.08 15.35 2.45
C ALA A 179 4.78 14.97 1.15
N VAL A 180 5.83 15.72 0.80
CA VAL A 180 6.70 15.46 -0.36
C VAL A 180 8.14 15.41 0.13
N MET A 181 8.85 14.33 -0.19
CA MET A 181 10.30 14.26 -0.06
C MET A 181 10.91 14.81 -1.35
N ASN A 182 11.30 16.09 -1.29
CA ASN A 182 11.79 16.87 -2.42
C ASN A 182 13.13 16.34 -2.93
N THR A 183 13.51 16.78 -4.13
CA THR A 183 14.73 16.34 -4.81
C THR A 183 16.00 16.81 -4.12
N ASP A 184 15.94 17.87 -3.30
CA ASP A 184 17.01 18.32 -2.40
C ASP A 184 17.11 17.53 -1.07
N GLY A 185 16.18 16.59 -0.84
CA GLY A 185 16.11 15.77 0.37
C GLY A 185 15.38 16.42 1.55
N THR A 186 14.68 17.54 1.34
CA THR A 186 13.82 18.18 2.34
C THR A 186 12.39 17.65 2.31
N LEU A 187 11.70 17.70 3.45
CA LEU A 187 10.27 17.41 3.52
C LEU A 187 9.44 18.70 3.48
N THR A 188 8.48 18.73 2.56
CA THR A 188 7.43 19.75 2.55
C THR A 188 6.07 19.14 2.84
N TYR A 189 5.17 19.93 3.42
CA TYR A 189 3.85 19.49 3.86
C TYR A 189 2.78 20.34 3.18
N THR A 190 1.76 19.70 2.62
CA THR A 190 0.68 20.39 1.92
C THR A 190 -0.26 21.13 2.89
N LYS A 191 -0.36 20.65 4.13
CA LYS A 191 -1.15 21.26 5.21
C LYS A 191 -0.83 20.62 6.56
N GLY A 192 -1.16 21.32 7.64
CA GLY A 192 -0.98 20.85 9.01
C GLY A 192 0.43 21.10 9.54
N PRO A 193 0.83 20.43 10.64
CA PRO A 193 2.14 20.63 11.24
C PRO A 193 3.26 20.13 10.31
N HIS A 194 4.43 20.74 10.40
CA HIS A 194 5.60 20.37 9.61
C HIS A 194 6.33 19.16 10.19
N ARG A 195 5.59 18.05 10.35
CA ARG A 195 6.09 16.76 10.84
C ARG A 195 5.20 15.64 10.31
N LEU A 196 5.74 14.43 10.16
CA LEU A 196 4.95 13.28 9.73
C LEU A 196 3.96 12.87 10.84
N ALA A 197 2.75 12.50 10.42
CA ALA A 197 1.71 11.99 11.29
C ALA A 197 1.30 10.56 10.89
N PRO A 198 0.74 9.77 11.83
CA PRO A 198 0.12 8.48 11.52
C PRO A 198 -0.87 8.60 10.36
N GLY A 199 -0.71 7.75 9.36
CA GLY A 199 -1.54 7.68 8.17
C GLY A 199 -1.08 8.57 7.01
N ASP A 200 -0.05 9.39 7.17
CA ASP A 200 0.38 10.30 6.10
C ASP A 200 0.87 9.55 4.86
N ILE A 201 0.47 10.07 3.70
CA ILE A 201 0.95 9.60 2.39
C ILE A 201 2.05 10.54 1.94
N VAL A 202 3.24 9.99 1.69
CA VAL A 202 4.43 10.74 1.29
C VAL A 202 4.73 10.47 -0.18
N SER A 203 4.78 11.52 -1.00
CA SER A 203 5.22 11.42 -2.40
C SER A 203 6.74 11.63 -2.51
N LEU A 204 7.40 10.78 -3.30
CA LEU A 204 8.78 10.90 -3.72
C LEU A 204 8.79 11.04 -5.26
N PRO A 205 8.89 12.26 -5.81
CA PRO A 205 8.99 12.45 -7.25
C PRO A 205 10.21 11.74 -7.83
N SER A 206 10.12 11.16 -9.02
CA SER A 206 11.22 10.41 -9.65
C SER A 206 11.86 11.11 -10.86
N ASP A 207 11.35 12.26 -11.27
CA ASP A 207 11.57 12.92 -12.56
C ASP A 207 12.65 14.02 -12.57
N ASP A 208 13.58 14.03 -11.61
CA ASP A 208 14.64 15.04 -11.52
C ASP A 208 16.05 14.40 -11.43
N PRO A 209 16.82 14.38 -12.53
CA PRO A 209 18.17 13.80 -12.56
C PRO A 209 19.21 14.69 -11.87
N THR A 210 18.88 15.95 -11.54
CA THR A 210 19.81 16.90 -10.92
C THR A 210 19.75 16.88 -9.39
N GLY A 211 18.67 16.31 -8.83
CA GLY A 211 18.49 16.14 -7.41
C GLY A 211 19.22 14.94 -6.81
N LEU A 212 19.05 14.76 -5.50
CA LEU A 212 19.50 13.57 -4.79
C LEU A 212 18.82 12.32 -5.38
N PRO A 213 19.60 11.23 -5.60
CA PRO A 213 19.05 9.96 -6.06
C PRO A 213 17.89 9.48 -5.19
N LEU A 214 16.89 8.83 -5.79
CA LEU A 214 15.71 8.34 -5.07
C LEU A 214 16.08 7.44 -3.88
N VAL A 215 17.12 6.61 -4.03
CA VAL A 215 17.66 5.76 -2.96
C VAL A 215 18.07 6.58 -1.74
N GLU A 216 18.80 7.68 -1.95
CA GLU A 216 19.28 8.55 -0.87
C GLU A 216 18.11 9.28 -0.20
N ARG A 217 17.18 9.82 -1.00
CA ARG A 217 15.95 10.45 -0.48
C ARG A 217 15.08 9.47 0.31
N THR A 218 14.97 8.24 -0.15
CA THR A 218 14.24 7.18 0.56
C THR A 218 14.92 6.86 1.89
N ARG A 219 16.26 6.74 1.94
CA ARG A 219 16.98 6.52 3.20
C ARG A 219 16.79 7.66 4.20
N ARG A 220 16.81 8.92 3.73
CA ARG A 220 16.51 10.09 4.57
C ARG A 220 15.09 10.06 5.10
N LEU A 221 14.12 9.74 4.25
CA LEU A 221 12.72 9.60 4.68
C LEU A 221 12.56 8.50 5.73
N LEU A 222 13.23 7.35 5.55
CA LEU A 222 13.19 6.25 6.51
C LEU A 222 13.81 6.61 7.86
N LYS A 223 14.84 7.48 7.88
CA LYS A 223 15.39 8.04 9.12
C LYS A 223 14.37 8.93 9.82
N GLU A 224 13.76 9.88 9.11
CA GLU A 224 12.74 10.78 9.66
C GLU A 224 11.52 10.03 10.22
N ILE A 225 11.06 9.00 9.50
CA ILE A 225 9.97 8.11 9.93
C ILE A 225 10.30 7.46 11.27
N ARG A 226 11.53 6.93 11.40
CA ARG A 226 11.99 6.25 12.61
C ARG A 226 12.12 7.21 13.80
N GLU A 227 12.68 8.39 13.56
CA GLU A 227 12.85 9.43 14.59
C GLU A 227 11.51 9.90 15.18
N GLN A 228 10.42 9.79 14.40
CA GLN A 228 9.06 10.09 14.83
C GLN A 228 8.29 8.88 15.38
N ASN A 229 8.95 7.75 15.61
CA ASN A 229 8.34 6.49 16.05
C ASN A 229 7.17 6.06 15.14
N LEU A 230 7.39 6.19 13.83
CA LEU A 230 6.51 5.72 12.77
C LEU A 230 7.20 4.56 12.02
N ARG A 231 6.44 3.87 11.17
CA ARG A 231 6.98 2.84 10.26
C ARG A 231 6.33 2.92 8.87
N PRO A 232 7.03 2.50 7.80
CA PRO A 232 6.39 2.31 6.50
C PRO A 232 5.30 1.23 6.57
N ALA A 233 4.23 1.38 5.80
CA ALA A 233 3.21 0.35 5.60
C ALA A 233 2.73 0.31 4.14
N ASN A 234 2.13 -0.82 3.76
CA ASN A 234 1.55 -0.99 2.42
C ASN A 234 0.23 -0.20 2.32
N LEU A 235 0.15 0.73 1.38
CA LEU A 235 -1.00 1.63 1.24
C LEU A 235 -2.30 0.91 0.89
N GLU A 236 -2.25 -0.10 0.02
CA GLU A 236 -3.42 -0.85 -0.42
C GLU A 236 -4.06 -1.67 0.69
N SER A 237 -3.30 -2.05 1.72
CA SER A 237 -3.84 -2.78 2.86
C SER A 237 -4.74 -1.92 3.75
N TYR A 238 -4.75 -0.60 3.54
CA TYR A 238 -5.51 0.37 4.32
C TYR A 238 -6.61 1.10 3.51
N LEU A 239 -6.75 0.82 2.20
CA LEU A 239 -7.66 1.51 1.28
C LEU A 239 -8.56 0.57 0.46
#